data_AF-A0A6G9XRA5-F1
#
_entry.id   AF-A0A6G9XRA5-F1
#
_cell.length_a   1.000
_cell.length_b   1.000
_cell.length_c   1.000
_cell.angle_alpha   90.00
_cell.angle_beta   90.00
_cell.angle_gamma   90.00
#
_symmetry.space_group_name_H-M   'P 1'
#
loop_
_entity.id
_entity.type
_entity.pdbx_description
1 polymer ?
#
loop_
_entity_poly.entity_id
_entity_poly.type
_entity_poly.pdbx_seq_one_letter_code
_entity_poly.pdbx_strand_id
1 'polypeptide(L)'
;MFRTPVPRPRRVLPIALGIAAVAGFGALLPAPAQALPYGPYTCQQSYVWRDAYNGDTVCVTPGDRDTAHAENAQAAARRSPNGGPYGPDTCKQGFVWRETRPADHVCVPPDRRDRARAQNSEGARHFADATQLPTGNVHVRTQKHQLGGWLFVDSASGLSANARLEFYAAGVNTNGLRALGNRQTDGNGTLPRETAALADVRCQIPRDRAATVIVVDTRTGIATSAGTTYAFSC
;
A
#
# COMPACT_ATOMS: atom_id res chain seq x y z
N MET A 1 92.59 37.26 -34.58
CA MET A 1 92.33 36.07 -35.42
C MET A 1 90.94 35.55 -35.12
N PHE A 2 89.98 35.88 -35.99
CA PHE A 2 88.58 35.45 -35.86
C PHE A 2 88.44 34.02 -36.39
N ARG A 3 87.87 33.11 -35.58
CA ARG A 3 87.36 31.80 -36.02
C ARG A 3 85.85 31.80 -35.84
N THR A 4 85.12 31.69 -36.94
CA THR A 4 83.67 31.45 -36.98
C THR A 4 83.37 29.96 -36.74
N PRO A 5 82.39 29.60 -35.89
CA PRO A 5 81.86 28.25 -35.83
C PRO A 5 80.57 28.10 -36.67
N VAL A 6 80.52 26.98 -37.40
CA VAL A 6 79.44 26.49 -38.27
C VAL A 6 78.17 26.13 -37.47
N PRO A 7 76.94 26.41 -37.97
CA PRO A 7 75.70 26.01 -37.30
C PRO A 7 75.39 24.52 -37.47
N ARG A 8 74.99 23.86 -36.36
CA ARG A 8 74.49 22.47 -36.34
C ARG A 8 72.96 22.43 -36.51
N PRO A 9 72.40 21.42 -37.19
CA PRO A 9 70.96 21.29 -37.38
C PRO A 9 70.26 20.84 -36.07
N ARG A 10 69.21 21.57 -35.68
CA ARG A 10 68.35 21.25 -34.53
C ARG A 10 67.34 20.17 -34.92
N ARG A 11 67.41 19.02 -34.25
CA ARG A 11 66.40 17.95 -34.31
C ARG A 11 65.16 18.39 -33.52
N VAL A 12 63.99 18.32 -34.15
CA VAL A 12 62.69 18.60 -33.54
C VAL A 12 62.21 17.33 -32.83
N LEU A 13 61.86 17.43 -31.55
CA LEU A 13 61.25 16.36 -30.76
C LEU A 13 59.73 16.61 -30.70
N PRO A 14 58.87 15.63 -31.01
CA PRO A 14 57.42 15.81 -30.89
C PRO A 14 56.99 15.77 -29.41
N ILE A 15 56.23 16.78 -29.00
CA ILE A 15 55.60 16.87 -27.69
C ILE A 15 54.38 15.92 -27.68
N ALA A 16 54.46 14.86 -26.90
CA ALA A 16 53.32 13.99 -26.62
C ALA A 16 52.38 14.68 -25.62
N LEU A 17 51.16 15.06 -26.04
CA LEU A 17 50.08 15.42 -25.13
C LEU A 17 49.54 14.15 -24.46
N GLY A 18 49.83 13.96 -23.18
CA GLY A 18 49.16 12.99 -22.34
C GLY A 18 47.81 13.54 -21.87
N ILE A 19 46.71 12.97 -22.36
CA ILE A 19 45.36 13.22 -21.83
C ILE A 19 45.21 12.33 -20.60
N ALA A 20 45.30 12.90 -19.40
CA ALA A 20 44.92 12.22 -18.18
C ALA A 20 43.38 12.16 -18.11
N ALA A 21 42.80 10.99 -18.37
CA ALA A 21 41.38 10.73 -18.16
C ALA A 21 41.12 10.59 -16.65
N VAL A 22 40.58 11.65 -16.03
CA VAL A 22 40.05 11.57 -14.66
C VAL A 22 38.73 10.81 -14.72
N ALA A 23 38.76 9.52 -14.35
CA ALA A 23 37.56 8.73 -14.17
C ALA A 23 36.80 9.25 -12.93
N GLY A 24 35.81 10.12 -13.16
CA GLY A 24 34.91 10.60 -12.13
C GLY A 24 34.03 9.46 -11.61
N PHE A 25 34.31 8.99 -10.39
CA PHE A 25 33.38 8.19 -9.60
C PHE A 25 32.21 9.10 -9.17
N GLY A 26 31.21 9.26 -10.05
CA GLY A 26 29.93 9.85 -9.68
C GLY A 26 29.23 8.93 -8.69
N ALA A 27 29.12 9.35 -7.43
CA ALA A 27 28.29 8.66 -6.45
C ALA A 27 26.84 8.63 -6.96
N LEU A 28 26.34 7.45 -7.27
CA LEU A 28 24.92 7.22 -7.56
C LEU A 28 24.14 7.47 -6.27
N LEU A 29 23.66 8.70 -6.08
CA LEU A 29 22.68 9.00 -5.04
C LEU A 29 21.39 8.22 -5.36
N PRO A 30 20.75 7.55 -4.38
CA PRO A 30 19.47 6.92 -4.60
C PRO A 30 18.45 7.98 -5.05
N ALA A 31 17.74 7.70 -6.13
CA ALA A 31 16.68 8.58 -6.61
C ALA A 31 15.64 8.80 -5.50
N PRO A 32 15.15 10.04 -5.29
CA PRO A 32 14.10 10.29 -4.32
C PRO A 32 12.87 9.47 -4.68
N ALA A 33 12.24 8.86 -3.67
CA ALA A 33 10.93 8.22 -3.83
C ALA A 33 9.98 9.26 -4.44
N GLN A 34 9.39 8.93 -5.60
CA GLN A 34 8.50 9.86 -6.29
C GLN A 34 7.27 10.10 -5.41
N ALA A 35 7.04 11.36 -5.05
CA ALA A 35 5.85 11.74 -4.32
C ALA A 35 4.63 11.43 -5.21
N LEU A 36 3.75 10.55 -4.73
CA LEU A 36 2.52 10.21 -5.44
C LEU A 36 1.58 11.43 -5.46
N PRO A 37 0.85 11.70 -6.56
CA PRO A 37 0.02 12.90 -6.72
C PRO A 37 -0.95 13.19 -5.58
N TYR A 38 -1.49 12.14 -4.94
CA TYR A 38 -2.44 12.23 -3.83
C TYR A 38 -1.90 11.55 -2.56
N GLY A 39 -0.57 11.48 -2.43
CA GLY A 39 0.09 10.81 -1.31
C GLY A 39 -0.05 9.29 -1.31
N PRO A 40 0.21 8.63 -0.16
CA PRO A 40 0.22 7.16 -0.02
C PRO A 40 -1.02 6.41 -0.50
N TYR A 41 -2.18 7.05 -0.44
CA TYR A 41 -3.46 6.46 -0.85
C TYR A 41 -3.74 6.63 -2.35
N THR A 42 -2.81 7.16 -3.13
CA THR A 42 -2.99 7.32 -4.58
C THR A 42 -3.35 5.99 -5.23
N CYS A 43 -4.45 5.97 -5.98
CA CYS A 43 -4.87 4.79 -6.73
C CYS A 43 -4.04 4.59 -8.01
N GLN A 44 -3.95 3.35 -8.46
CA GLN A 44 -3.40 3.00 -9.78
C GLN A 44 -4.16 3.71 -10.90
N GLN A 45 -3.53 3.80 -12.06
CA GLN A 45 -4.19 4.31 -13.26
C GLN A 45 -5.51 3.58 -13.50
N SER A 46 -6.56 4.34 -13.86
CA SER A 46 -7.94 3.87 -14.06
C SER A 46 -8.73 3.54 -12.79
N TYR A 47 -8.16 3.74 -11.61
CA TYR A 47 -8.86 3.67 -10.32
C TYR A 47 -8.93 5.02 -9.65
N VAL A 48 -9.96 5.21 -8.82
CA VAL A 48 -10.22 6.43 -8.05
C VAL A 48 -10.67 6.05 -6.65
N TRP A 49 -10.56 6.97 -5.68
CA TRP A 49 -11.19 6.78 -4.39
C TRP A 49 -12.71 6.63 -4.54
N ARG A 50 -13.29 5.69 -3.80
CA ARG A 50 -14.72 5.41 -3.80
C ARG A 50 -15.55 6.60 -3.31
N ASP A 51 -14.97 7.41 -2.42
CA ASP A 51 -15.53 8.68 -1.93
C ASP A 51 -17.01 8.57 -1.50
N ALA A 52 -17.37 7.44 -0.88
CA ALA A 52 -18.72 7.23 -0.38
C ALA A 52 -19.01 8.06 0.88
N TYR A 53 -17.96 8.51 1.56
CA TYR A 53 -17.98 9.40 2.71
C TYR A 53 -16.64 10.15 2.79
N ASN A 54 -16.59 11.24 3.56
CA ASN A 54 -15.35 11.99 3.77
C ASN A 54 -14.25 11.09 4.38
N GLY A 55 -13.16 10.89 3.64
CA GLY A 55 -12.04 10.03 4.02
C GLY A 55 -12.10 8.59 3.49
N ASP A 56 -13.05 8.26 2.62
CA ASP A 56 -13.14 6.94 1.98
C ASP A 56 -12.14 6.78 0.83
N THR A 57 -10.92 6.36 1.16
CA THR A 57 -9.81 6.20 0.21
C THR A 57 -9.74 4.82 -0.44
N VAL A 58 -10.81 4.02 -0.37
CA VAL A 58 -10.86 2.70 -1.01
C VAL A 58 -10.79 2.88 -2.53
N CYS A 59 -9.76 2.33 -3.18
CA CYS A 59 -9.60 2.44 -4.63
C CYS A 59 -10.57 1.53 -5.39
N VAL A 60 -11.42 2.11 -6.23
CA VAL A 60 -12.45 1.45 -7.04
C VAL A 60 -12.47 1.99 -8.46
N THR A 61 -13.33 1.43 -9.33
CA THR A 61 -13.53 1.96 -10.68
C THR A 61 -14.25 3.32 -10.64
N PRO A 62 -14.10 4.20 -11.64
CA PRO A 62 -14.86 5.45 -11.72
C PRO A 62 -16.38 5.24 -11.65
N GLY A 63 -16.91 4.21 -12.32
CA GLY A 63 -18.34 3.91 -12.27
C GLY A 63 -18.84 3.45 -10.90
N ASP A 64 -17.99 2.76 -10.12
CA ASP A 64 -18.31 2.41 -8.74
C ASP A 64 -18.40 3.65 -7.84
N ARG A 65 -17.50 4.62 -8.01
CA ARG A 65 -17.56 5.92 -7.31
C ARG A 65 -18.83 6.68 -7.67
N ASP A 66 -19.15 6.77 -8.95
CA ASP A 66 -20.37 7.45 -9.40
C ASP A 66 -21.62 6.80 -8.81
N THR A 67 -21.61 5.47 -8.68
CA THR A 67 -22.71 4.75 -8.03
C THR A 67 -22.78 5.06 -6.53
N ALA A 68 -21.65 5.12 -5.83
CA ALA A 68 -21.61 5.47 -4.41
C ALA A 68 -22.17 6.89 -4.15
N HIS A 69 -21.87 7.86 -5.02
CA HIS A 69 -22.45 9.20 -4.95
C HIS A 69 -23.96 9.20 -5.24
N ALA A 70 -24.42 8.44 -6.23
CA ALA A 70 -25.85 8.31 -6.52
C ALA A 70 -26.62 7.67 -5.36
N GLU A 71 -26.05 6.67 -4.70
CA GLU A 71 -26.59 6.06 -3.49
C GLU A 71 -26.71 7.08 -2.36
N ASN A 72 -25.68 7.90 -2.15
CA ASN A 72 -25.70 8.97 -1.15
C ASN A 72 -26.82 9.99 -1.43
N ALA A 73 -27.00 10.39 -2.70
CA ALA A 73 -28.06 11.32 -3.10
C ALA A 73 -29.47 10.73 -2.87
N GLN A 74 -29.61 9.41 -2.97
CA GLN A 74 -30.89 8.69 -2.78
C GLN A 74 -31.12 8.25 -1.33
N ALA A 75 -30.16 8.44 -0.42
CA ALA A 75 -30.18 7.92 0.94
C ALA A 75 -31.45 8.34 1.70
N ALA A 76 -31.78 9.64 1.68
CA ALA A 76 -32.95 10.18 2.36
C ALA A 76 -34.27 9.61 1.81
N ALA A 77 -34.37 9.42 0.49
CA ALA A 77 -35.58 8.89 -0.15
C ALA A 77 -35.82 7.39 0.20
N ARG A 78 -34.76 6.66 0.54
CA ARG A 78 -34.80 5.23 0.89
C ARG A 78 -34.85 4.95 2.38
N ARG A 79 -34.65 5.97 3.22
CA ARG A 79 -34.83 5.90 4.67
C ARG A 79 -36.31 6.00 5.03
N SER A 80 -36.73 5.28 6.07
CA SER A 80 -38.06 5.43 6.65
C SER A 80 -38.21 6.84 7.23
N PRO A 81 -39.27 7.60 6.86
CA PRO A 81 -39.44 8.97 7.34
C PRO A 81 -39.65 9.05 8.86
N ASN A 82 -40.15 7.98 9.47
CA ASN A 82 -40.45 7.91 10.90
C ASN A 82 -39.45 7.03 11.67
N GLY A 83 -38.32 6.65 11.05
CA GLY A 83 -37.42 5.64 11.59
C GLY A 83 -38.07 4.25 11.66
N GLY A 84 -37.61 3.41 12.59
CA GLY A 84 -38.15 2.06 12.79
C GLY A 84 -37.32 1.23 13.78
N PRO A 85 -37.37 -0.11 13.69
CA PRO A 85 -36.75 -1.02 14.65
C PRO A 85 -35.24 -0.84 14.86
N TYR A 86 -34.55 -0.20 13.91
CA TYR A 86 -33.10 0.05 13.95
C TYR A 86 -32.78 1.54 14.17
N GLY A 87 -33.73 2.29 14.76
CA GLY A 87 -33.58 3.71 15.06
C GLY A 87 -33.92 4.62 13.86
N PRO A 88 -33.46 5.89 13.89
CA PRO A 88 -33.85 6.90 12.89
C PRO A 88 -33.33 6.57 11.48
N ASP A 89 -32.24 5.84 11.36
CA ASP A 89 -31.66 5.45 10.07
C ASP A 89 -32.29 4.20 9.44
N THR A 90 -33.37 3.68 10.02
CA THR A 90 -34.05 2.49 9.49
C THR A 90 -34.40 2.66 8.01
N CYS A 91 -33.99 1.72 7.18
CA CYS A 91 -34.33 1.71 5.75
C CYS A 91 -35.78 1.28 5.50
N LYS A 92 -36.37 1.78 4.41
CA LYS A 92 -37.65 1.27 3.89
C LYS A 92 -37.53 -0.21 3.51
N GLN A 93 -38.65 -0.93 3.47
CA GLN A 93 -38.69 -2.32 3.02
C GLN A 93 -38.04 -2.48 1.64
N GLY A 94 -37.19 -3.49 1.49
CA GLY A 94 -36.41 -3.76 0.27
C GLY A 94 -35.04 -3.08 0.22
N PHE A 95 -34.71 -2.23 1.19
CA PHE A 95 -33.39 -1.59 1.32
C PHE A 95 -32.69 -2.00 2.60
N VAL A 96 -31.36 -1.95 2.58
CA VAL A 96 -30.47 -2.24 3.71
C VAL A 96 -29.42 -1.13 3.83
N TRP A 97 -28.75 -1.02 4.98
CA TRP A 97 -27.57 -0.17 5.07
C TRP A 97 -26.46 -0.70 4.15
N ARG A 98 -25.80 0.20 3.44
CA ARG A 98 -24.68 -0.11 2.53
C ARG A 98 -23.47 -0.65 3.27
N GLU A 99 -23.23 -0.18 4.50
CA GLU A 99 -22.19 -0.66 5.40
C GLU A 99 -20.77 -0.66 4.79
N THR A 100 -20.40 0.41 4.09
CA THR A 100 -19.00 0.62 3.68
C THR A 100 -18.06 0.77 4.88
N ARG A 101 -18.62 1.18 6.01
CA ARG A 101 -18.08 1.11 7.37
C ARG A 101 -19.26 0.91 8.35
N PRO A 102 -19.02 0.56 9.63
CA PRO A 102 -20.11 0.38 10.60
C PRO A 102 -21.06 1.58 10.73
N ALA A 103 -20.57 2.80 10.54
CA ALA A 103 -21.37 4.03 10.62
C ALA A 103 -22.04 4.43 9.28
N ASP A 104 -21.90 3.65 8.21
CA ASP A 104 -22.49 3.95 6.91
C ASP A 104 -23.91 3.38 6.79
N HIS A 105 -24.88 4.18 7.20
CA HIS A 105 -26.31 3.86 7.15
C HIS A 105 -27.01 4.38 5.89
N VAL A 106 -26.28 4.56 4.78
CA VAL A 106 -26.90 4.88 3.48
C VAL A 106 -27.75 3.69 3.03
N CYS A 107 -29.04 3.92 2.79
CA CYS A 107 -29.97 2.88 2.39
C CYS A 107 -29.82 2.54 0.90
N VAL A 108 -29.52 1.28 0.60
CA VAL A 108 -29.26 0.76 -0.75
C VAL A 108 -29.92 -0.60 -0.96
N PRO A 109 -30.11 -1.04 -2.21
CA PRO A 109 -30.49 -2.44 -2.49
C PRO A 109 -29.49 -3.44 -1.89
N PRO A 110 -29.91 -4.66 -1.50
CA PRO A 110 -29.03 -5.63 -0.82
C PRO A 110 -27.74 -5.97 -1.57
N ASP A 111 -27.77 -6.10 -2.89
CA ASP A 111 -26.60 -6.37 -3.73
C ASP A 111 -25.52 -5.28 -3.63
N ARG A 112 -25.95 -4.03 -3.38
CA ARG A 112 -25.05 -2.88 -3.25
C ARG A 112 -24.26 -2.90 -1.95
N ARG A 113 -24.85 -3.42 -0.86
CA ARG A 113 -24.12 -3.68 0.39
C ARG A 113 -23.04 -4.73 0.18
N ASP A 114 -23.35 -5.80 -0.56
CA ASP A 114 -22.40 -6.86 -0.83
C ASP A 114 -21.24 -6.36 -1.72
N ARG A 115 -21.55 -5.52 -2.72
CA ARG A 115 -20.52 -4.83 -3.53
C ARG A 115 -19.63 -3.91 -2.69
N ALA A 116 -20.21 -3.10 -1.80
CA ALA A 116 -19.46 -2.22 -0.91
C ALA A 116 -18.48 -3.00 -0.01
N ARG A 117 -18.93 -4.11 0.55
CA ARG A 117 -18.07 -5.00 1.36
C ARG A 117 -16.96 -5.65 0.53
N ALA A 118 -17.24 -6.07 -0.71
CA ALA A 118 -16.22 -6.59 -1.61
C ALA A 118 -15.15 -5.54 -1.93
N GLN A 119 -15.55 -4.30 -2.21
CA GLN A 119 -14.64 -3.18 -2.47
C GLN A 119 -13.69 -2.92 -1.30
N ASN A 120 -14.17 -3.05 -0.05
CA ASN A 120 -13.32 -2.90 1.13
C ASN A 120 -12.16 -3.91 1.15
N SER A 121 -12.38 -5.15 0.71
CA SER A 121 -11.32 -6.17 0.64
C SER A 121 -10.42 -5.99 -0.60
N GLU A 122 -10.98 -5.54 -1.72
CA GLU A 122 -10.29 -5.44 -3.01
C GLU A 122 -9.42 -4.19 -3.13
N GLY A 123 -9.84 -3.07 -2.53
CA GLY A 123 -9.29 -1.74 -2.82
C GLY A 123 -7.79 -1.60 -2.61
N ALA A 124 -7.22 -2.33 -1.63
CA ALA A 124 -5.78 -2.29 -1.37
C ALA A 124 -4.92 -2.76 -2.55
N ARG A 125 -5.47 -3.60 -3.44
CA ARG A 125 -4.79 -4.09 -4.64
C ARG A 125 -4.66 -3.02 -5.72
N HIS A 126 -5.38 -1.92 -5.56
CA HIS A 126 -5.49 -0.85 -6.54
C HIS A 126 -4.78 0.44 -6.10
N PHE A 127 -3.93 0.41 -5.06
CA PHE A 127 -3.00 1.50 -4.77
C PHE A 127 -1.83 1.52 -5.75
N ALA A 128 -1.43 2.72 -6.17
CA ALA A 128 -0.31 2.93 -7.09
C ALA A 128 1.00 2.38 -6.52
N ASP A 129 1.24 2.59 -5.23
CA ASP A 129 2.32 1.95 -4.49
C ASP A 129 1.90 1.67 -3.05
N ALA A 130 1.50 0.42 -2.79
CA ALA A 130 1.10 0.00 -1.46
C ALA A 130 2.26 0.01 -0.44
N THR A 131 3.53 0.07 -0.88
CA THR A 131 4.67 0.17 0.04
C THR A 131 4.76 1.51 0.76
N GLN A 132 4.07 2.54 0.24
CA GLN A 132 4.03 3.89 0.82
C GLN A 132 2.91 4.07 1.84
N LEU A 133 2.03 3.08 2.05
CA LEU A 133 0.89 3.21 2.96
C LEU A 133 1.35 3.59 4.38
N PRO A 134 0.62 4.50 5.06
CA PRO A 134 1.02 4.97 6.38
C PRO A 134 0.96 3.83 7.39
N THR A 135 1.82 3.93 8.42
CA THR A 135 1.85 2.97 9.52
C THR A 135 0.54 3.01 10.30
N GLY A 136 -0.06 1.83 10.48
CA GLY A 136 -1.22 1.64 11.33
C GLY A 136 -0.85 1.11 12.71
N ASN A 137 -1.86 0.76 13.49
CA ASN A 137 -1.72 0.18 14.83
C ASN A 137 -1.61 -1.35 14.81
N VAL A 138 -1.06 -1.91 13.73
CA VAL A 138 -0.81 -3.35 13.58
C VAL A 138 0.68 -3.53 13.45
N HIS A 139 1.23 -4.49 14.19
CA HIS A 139 2.66 -4.76 14.19
C HIS A 139 2.89 -6.24 13.87
N VAL A 140 3.86 -6.49 13.00
CA VAL A 140 4.31 -7.85 12.70
C VAL A 140 5.74 -8.06 13.16
N ARG A 141 6.04 -9.29 13.54
CA ARG A 141 7.39 -9.75 13.88
C ARG A 141 7.83 -10.84 12.91
N THR A 142 9.14 -10.93 12.72
CA THR A 142 9.76 -11.87 11.78
C THR A 142 10.72 -12.79 12.50
N GLN A 143 10.66 -14.08 12.20
CA GLN A 143 11.68 -15.06 12.57
C GLN A 143 12.26 -15.65 11.29
N LYS A 144 13.51 -15.30 10.96
CA LYS A 144 14.18 -15.81 9.76
C LYS A 144 14.59 -17.28 9.91
N HIS A 145 14.58 -17.99 8.79
CA HIS A 145 15.23 -19.29 8.61
C HIS A 145 15.98 -19.32 7.28
N GLN A 146 16.73 -20.40 7.01
CA GLN A 146 17.64 -20.50 5.87
C GLN A 146 16.99 -20.30 4.48
N LEU A 147 15.68 -20.48 4.39
CA LEU A 147 14.93 -20.43 3.14
C LEU A 147 13.96 -19.23 3.07
N GLY A 148 13.96 -18.36 4.09
CA GLY A 148 13.07 -17.21 4.19
C GLY A 148 12.74 -16.83 5.64
N GLY A 149 11.45 -16.78 6.00
CA GLY A 149 11.07 -16.48 7.38
C GLY A 149 9.59 -16.71 7.70
N TRP A 150 9.33 -16.93 9.00
CA TRP A 150 7.99 -16.90 9.56
C TRP A 150 7.61 -15.49 9.96
N LEU A 151 6.42 -15.06 9.54
CA LEU A 151 5.78 -13.82 9.94
C LEU A 151 4.73 -14.11 10.99
N PHE A 152 4.62 -13.26 12.01
CA PHE A 152 3.61 -13.38 13.06
C PHE A 152 3.00 -12.01 13.33
N VAL A 153 1.73 -11.99 13.74
CA VAL A 153 1.12 -10.79 14.31
C VAL A 153 1.67 -10.61 15.73
N ASP A 154 2.24 -9.43 15.98
CA ASP A 154 2.80 -9.08 17.27
C ASP A 154 1.79 -8.33 18.15
N SER A 155 1.03 -7.42 17.56
CA SER A 155 -0.12 -6.78 18.20
C SER A 155 -0.98 -6.08 17.15
N ALA A 156 -2.26 -5.89 17.46
CA ALA A 156 -3.15 -5.02 16.71
C ALA A 156 -4.13 -4.33 17.66
N SER A 157 -4.46 -3.07 17.39
CA SER A 157 -5.47 -2.33 18.14
C SER A 157 -6.14 -1.24 17.31
N GLY A 158 -7.27 -0.72 17.77
CA GLY A 158 -7.97 0.37 17.08
C GLY A 158 -8.54 -0.03 15.71
N LEU A 159 -8.83 -1.32 15.53
CA LEU A 159 -9.46 -1.86 14.33
C LEU A 159 -10.97 -2.05 14.55
N SER A 160 -11.70 -2.40 13.50
CA SER A 160 -13.12 -2.72 13.65
C SER A 160 -13.33 -3.96 14.51
N ALA A 161 -14.33 -3.94 15.40
CA ALA A 161 -14.69 -5.08 16.22
C ALA A 161 -15.10 -6.31 15.39
N ASN A 162 -14.64 -7.49 15.79
CA ASN A 162 -14.88 -8.79 15.14
C ASN A 162 -14.55 -8.82 13.64
N ALA A 163 -13.69 -7.91 13.16
CA ALA A 163 -13.39 -7.77 11.75
C ALA A 163 -12.36 -8.78 11.28
N ARG A 164 -12.54 -9.23 10.04
CA ARG A 164 -11.52 -9.95 9.31
C ARG A 164 -10.46 -8.95 8.85
N LEU A 165 -9.22 -9.24 9.15
CA LEU A 165 -8.04 -8.56 8.65
C LEU A 165 -7.39 -9.42 7.58
N GLU A 166 -7.06 -8.81 6.45
CA GLU A 166 -6.29 -9.46 5.40
C GLU A 166 -4.89 -8.89 5.33
N PHE A 167 -3.90 -9.79 5.31
CA PHE A 167 -2.49 -9.42 5.30
C PHE A 167 -1.87 -9.73 3.95
N TYR A 168 -1.07 -8.78 3.48
CA TYR A 168 -0.37 -8.83 2.21
C TYR A 168 1.07 -8.37 2.37
N ALA A 169 1.97 -8.82 1.48
CA ALA A 169 3.30 -8.24 1.32
C ALA A 169 3.34 -7.43 0.02
N ALA A 170 3.75 -6.18 0.14
CA ALA A 170 4.06 -5.27 -0.96
C ALA A 170 5.59 -5.19 -1.17
N GLY A 171 6.03 -4.94 -2.40
CA GLY A 171 7.45 -4.85 -2.75
C GLY A 171 8.16 -6.20 -2.95
N VAL A 172 7.41 -7.32 -2.98
CA VAL A 172 7.94 -8.66 -3.28
C VAL A 172 7.87 -8.96 -4.78
N ASN A 173 6.72 -8.66 -5.41
CA ASN A 173 6.51 -8.78 -6.85
C ASN A 173 6.42 -7.38 -7.47
N THR A 174 6.74 -7.26 -8.77
CA THR A 174 6.94 -5.97 -9.42
C THR A 174 5.73 -5.05 -9.51
N ASN A 175 4.49 -5.48 -9.20
CA ASN A 175 3.28 -4.63 -9.23
C ASN A 175 2.10 -5.22 -8.44
N GLY A 176 2.33 -6.04 -7.40
CA GLY A 176 1.25 -6.79 -6.76
C GLY A 176 1.43 -7.07 -5.29
N LEU A 177 0.28 -7.20 -4.61
CA LEU A 177 0.18 -7.67 -3.23
C LEU A 177 0.27 -9.20 -3.20
N ARG A 178 1.26 -9.75 -2.49
CA ARG A 178 1.34 -11.18 -2.20
C ARG A 178 0.54 -11.48 -0.93
N ALA A 179 -0.51 -12.30 -1.01
CA ALA A 179 -1.29 -12.67 0.17
C ALA A 179 -0.42 -13.43 1.20
N LEU A 180 -0.58 -13.08 2.47
CA LEU A 180 0.11 -13.70 3.61
C LEU A 180 -0.85 -14.52 4.47
N GLY A 181 -2.09 -14.07 4.59
CA GLY A 181 -3.09 -14.74 5.42
C GLY A 181 -4.11 -13.75 5.93
N ASN A 182 -4.85 -14.18 6.94
CA ASN A 182 -5.87 -13.36 7.58
C ASN A 182 -5.94 -13.65 9.08
N ARG A 183 -6.51 -12.71 9.82
CA ARG A 183 -6.86 -12.83 11.24
C ARG A 183 -8.23 -12.22 11.50
N GLN A 184 -8.82 -12.53 12.65
CA GLN A 184 -10.06 -11.93 13.08
C GLN A 184 -9.82 -11.24 14.43
N THR A 185 -10.11 -9.95 14.50
CA THR A 185 -10.00 -9.19 15.75
C THR A 185 -11.07 -9.65 16.75
N ASP A 186 -10.84 -9.39 18.02
CA ASP A 186 -11.87 -9.57 19.04
C ASP A 186 -12.96 -8.47 18.97
N GLY A 187 -13.91 -8.52 19.91
CA GLY A 187 -14.98 -7.54 20.04
C GLY A 187 -14.49 -6.12 20.36
N ASN A 188 -13.22 -5.94 20.74
CA ASN A 188 -12.61 -4.63 20.98
C ASN A 188 -11.76 -4.15 19.79
N GLY A 189 -11.71 -4.91 18.69
CA GLY A 189 -10.90 -4.53 17.54
C GLY A 189 -9.40 -4.72 17.78
N THR A 190 -9.03 -5.73 18.57
CA THR A 190 -7.64 -6.01 18.93
C THR A 190 -7.20 -7.41 18.51
N LEU A 191 -5.88 -7.60 18.37
CA LEU A 191 -5.23 -8.90 18.30
C LEU A 191 -4.06 -8.92 19.29
N PRO A 192 -3.97 -9.92 20.17
CA PRO A 192 -2.81 -10.09 21.02
C PRO A 192 -1.61 -10.58 20.22
N ARG A 193 -0.45 -10.64 20.89
CA ARG A 193 0.72 -11.30 20.33
C ARG A 193 0.44 -12.78 20.08
N GLU A 194 0.62 -13.21 18.83
CA GLU A 194 0.38 -14.59 18.46
C GLU A 194 1.65 -15.43 18.48
N THR A 195 1.49 -16.73 18.77
CA THR A 195 2.54 -17.75 18.63
C THR A 195 2.45 -18.49 17.30
N ALA A 196 1.28 -18.54 16.67
CA ALA A 196 1.07 -19.15 15.37
C ALA A 196 1.52 -18.21 14.25
N ALA A 197 2.25 -18.74 13.26
CA ALA A 197 2.68 -17.95 12.12
C ALA A 197 1.46 -17.46 11.31
N LEU A 198 1.52 -16.21 10.88
CA LEU A 198 0.68 -15.67 9.82
C LEU A 198 1.03 -16.33 8.48
N ALA A 199 2.33 -16.40 8.19
CA ALA A 199 2.85 -16.97 6.96
C ALA A 199 4.27 -17.53 7.16
N ASP A 200 4.60 -18.58 6.41
CA ASP A 200 5.97 -19.01 6.10
C ASP A 200 6.28 -18.55 4.67
N VAL A 201 7.26 -17.67 4.50
CA VAL A 201 7.60 -17.09 3.20
C VAL A 201 9.01 -17.49 2.78
N ARG A 202 9.20 -17.56 1.46
CA ARG A 202 10.49 -17.88 0.84
C ARG A 202 11.26 -16.63 0.45
N CYS A 203 12.57 -16.77 0.31
CA CYS A 203 13.40 -15.72 -0.27
C CYS A 203 12.99 -15.44 -1.72
N GLN A 204 12.67 -14.17 -1.98
CA GLN A 204 12.15 -13.70 -3.27
C GLN A 204 12.69 -12.32 -3.64
N ILE A 205 13.33 -11.61 -2.71
CA ILE A 205 13.93 -10.30 -2.94
C ILE A 205 15.40 -10.30 -2.47
N PRO A 206 16.26 -9.43 -3.02
CA PRO A 206 17.66 -9.31 -2.63
C PRO A 206 17.90 -9.13 -1.12
N ARG A 207 19.11 -9.50 -0.67
CA ARG A 207 19.56 -9.55 0.75
C ARG A 207 19.46 -8.24 1.54
N ASP A 208 19.30 -7.12 0.85
CA ASP A 208 19.27 -5.76 1.37
C ASP A 208 17.89 -5.08 1.23
N ARG A 209 16.88 -5.81 0.72
CA ARG A 209 15.53 -5.29 0.55
C ARG A 209 14.57 -5.85 1.58
N ALA A 210 13.65 -5.01 2.02
CA ALA A 210 12.51 -5.40 2.84
C ALA A 210 11.21 -5.30 2.04
N ALA A 211 10.27 -6.20 2.34
CA ALA A 211 8.89 -6.05 1.93
C ALA A 211 8.13 -5.22 2.96
N THR A 212 7.07 -4.54 2.55
CA THR A 212 6.14 -3.88 3.48
C THR A 212 4.96 -4.80 3.72
N VAL A 213 4.63 -5.08 4.98
CA VAL A 213 3.42 -5.84 5.31
C VAL A 213 2.25 -4.88 5.36
N ILE A 214 1.23 -5.14 4.56
CA ILE A 214 0.00 -4.36 4.48
C ILE A 214 -1.10 -5.14 5.16
N VAL A 215 -1.91 -4.45 5.95
CA VAL A 215 -3.11 -5.01 6.58
C VAL A 215 -4.33 -4.23 6.10
N VAL A 216 -5.40 -4.96 5.76
CA VAL A 216 -6.68 -4.41 5.35
C VAL A 216 -7.73 -4.82 6.36
N ASP A 217 -8.38 -3.85 7.01
CA ASP A 217 -9.61 -4.09 7.78
C ASP A 217 -10.77 -4.20 6.80
N THR A 218 -11.27 -5.42 6.54
CA THR A 218 -12.31 -5.64 5.53
C THR A 218 -13.65 -5.05 5.93
N ARG A 219 -13.84 -4.65 7.20
CA ARG A 219 -15.07 -4.01 7.67
C ARG A 219 -15.17 -2.55 7.23
N THR A 220 -14.04 -1.90 6.98
CA THR A 220 -13.97 -0.46 6.62
C THR A 220 -13.25 -0.19 5.30
N GLY A 221 -12.47 -1.15 4.81
CA GLY A 221 -11.59 -0.99 3.65
C GLY A 221 -10.32 -0.19 3.95
N ILE A 222 -10.07 0.15 5.22
CA ILE A 222 -8.86 0.87 5.62
C ILE A 222 -7.67 -0.07 5.49
N ALA A 223 -6.69 0.37 4.69
CA ALA A 223 -5.41 -0.31 4.51
C ALA A 223 -4.28 0.50 5.15
N THR A 224 -3.42 -0.16 5.90
CA THR A 224 -2.25 0.44 6.55
C THR A 224 -1.03 -0.46 6.47
N SER A 225 0.15 0.12 6.65
CA SER A 225 1.39 -0.64 6.84
C SER A 225 1.46 -1.17 8.27
N ALA A 226 1.73 -2.47 8.40
CA ALA A 226 2.04 -3.14 9.66
C ALA A 226 3.56 -3.21 9.96
N GLY A 227 4.36 -2.46 9.18
CA GLY A 227 5.81 -2.43 9.23
C GLY A 227 6.49 -3.19 8.08
N THR A 228 7.81 -3.14 8.05
CA THR A 228 8.64 -3.81 7.05
C THR A 228 9.21 -5.13 7.55
N THR A 229 9.45 -6.07 6.64
CA THR A 229 10.05 -7.37 6.95
C THR A 229 11.13 -7.77 5.96
N TYR A 230 12.21 -8.37 6.49
CA TYR A 230 13.26 -9.01 5.70
C TYR A 230 13.01 -10.53 5.51
N ALA A 231 11.82 -11.05 5.80
CA ALA A 231 11.52 -12.49 5.68
C ALA A 231 11.69 -13.02 4.24
N PHE A 232 11.51 -12.15 3.25
CA PHE A 232 11.70 -12.45 1.83
C PHE A 232 13.15 -12.28 1.35
N SER A 233 14.04 -11.86 2.25
CA SER A 233 15.39 -11.40 1.91
C SER A 233 16.44 -12.44 2.30
N CYS A 234 16.91 -13.16 1.27
CA CYS A 234 18.17 -13.87 1.21
C CYS A 234 18.71 -13.85 -0.24
#